data_AF-A0A1V4RWK6-F1
#
_entry.id   AF-A0A1V4RWK6-F1
#
_cell.length_a   1.000
_cell.length_b   1.000
_cell.length_c   1.000
_cell.angle_alpha   90.00
_cell.angle_beta   90.00
_cell.angle_gamma   90.00
#
_symmetry.space_group_name_H-M   'P 1'
#
loop_
_entity.id
_entity.type
_entity.pdbx_description
1 polymer ?
#
loop_
_entity_poly.entity_id
_entity_poly.type
_entity_poly.pdbx_seq_one_letter_code
_entity_poly.pdbx_strand_id
1 'polypeptide(L)' 'PDEMLLNISEEFDDQYQEPPHSFSSFVCEECGEMVVEEYGRVEGDTKVCIDCTEA' A
#
# COMPACT_ATOMS: atom_id res chain seq x y z
N PRO A 1 17.76 29.18 1.47
CA PRO A 1 18.14 28.60 0.17
C PRO A 1 18.33 27.09 0.32
N ASP A 2 17.95 26.33 -0.69
CA ASP A 2 17.88 24.86 -0.63
C ASP A 2 19.25 24.23 -0.32
N GLU A 3 20.32 24.84 -0.83
CA GLU A 3 21.73 24.46 -0.57
C GLU A 3 22.17 24.61 0.90
N MET A 4 21.41 25.32 1.73
CA MET A 4 21.66 25.43 3.18
C MET A 4 20.82 24.43 4.00
N LEU A 5 19.91 23.70 3.35
CA LEU A 5 18.94 22.82 4.01
C LEU A 5 19.17 21.33 3.66
N LEU A 6 19.67 21.05 2.46
CA LEU A 6 19.81 19.70 1.93
C LEU A 6 21.28 19.40 1.59
N ASN A 7 21.74 18.19 1.94
CA ASN A 7 23.01 17.65 1.48
C ASN A 7 22.72 16.53 0.47
N ILE A 8 23.11 16.72 -0.79
CA ILE A 8 22.86 15.77 -1.88
C ILE A 8 24.17 15.05 -2.21
N SER A 9 24.15 13.72 -2.24
CA SER A 9 25.31 12.90 -2.61
C SER A 9 25.42 12.75 -4.12
N GLU A 10 26.57 12.22 -4.57
CA GLU A 10 26.71 11.73 -5.94
C GLU A 10 25.78 10.52 -6.17
N GLU A 11 25.43 10.27 -7.44
CA GLU A 11 24.59 9.14 -7.85
C GLU A 11 25.27 7.81 -7.48
N PHE A 12 24.51 6.89 -6.90
CA PHE A 12 24.96 5.55 -6.56
C PHE A 12 24.11 4.50 -7.29
N ASP A 13 24.78 3.44 -7.74
CA ASP A 13 24.14 2.34 -8.45
C ASP A 13 23.50 1.40 -7.43
N ASP A 14 22.26 1.71 -7.04
CA ASP A 14 21.43 0.84 -6.21
C ASP A 14 20.63 -0.10 -7.10
N GLN A 15 20.81 -1.41 -6.92
CA GLN A 15 20.05 -2.42 -7.67
C GLN A 15 18.69 -2.62 -7.01
N TYR A 16 17.84 -1.60 -7.07
CA TYR A 16 16.46 -1.73 -6.64
C TYR A 16 15.72 -2.71 -7.55
N GLN A 17 15.24 -3.81 -6.98
CA GLN A 17 14.36 -4.76 -7.64
C GLN A 17 12.94 -4.46 -7.19
N GLU A 18 12.09 -4.08 -8.14
CA GLU A 18 10.68 -3.86 -7.86
C GLU A 18 10.02 -5.19 -7.45
N PRO A 19 9.34 -5.23 -6.29
CA PRO A 19 8.63 -6.44 -5.88
C PRO A 19 7.49 -6.75 -6.85
N PRO A 20 7.11 -8.03 -7.02
CA PRO A 20 6.00 -8.40 -7.88
C PRO A 20 4.69 -7.84 -7.33
N HIS A 21 3.96 -7.11 -8.16
CA HIS A 21 2.62 -6.62 -7.84
C HIS A 21 1.59 -7.73 -8.01
N SER A 22 0.72 -7.91 -7.02
CA SER A 22 -0.42 -8.83 -7.09
C SER A 22 -1.72 -8.06 -7.32
N PHE A 23 -2.54 -8.54 -8.25
CA PHE A 23 -3.94 -8.11 -8.38
C PHE A 23 -4.90 -9.11 -7.72
N SER A 24 -4.41 -9.90 -6.76
CA SER A 24 -5.27 -10.78 -5.97
C SER A 24 -6.32 -9.93 -5.24
N SER A 25 -7.56 -10.39 -5.28
CA SER A 25 -8.70 -9.61 -4.79
C SER A 25 -9.66 -10.48 -3.98
N PHE A 26 -10.34 -9.85 -3.03
CA PHE A 26 -11.43 -10.44 -2.27
C PHE A 26 -12.65 -9.51 -2.32
N VAL A 27 -13.79 -10.00 -1.84
CA VAL A 27 -15.02 -9.20 -1.71
C VAL A 27 -15.11 -8.73 -0.26
N CYS A 28 -15.23 -7.42 -0.03
CA CYS A 28 -15.43 -6.85 1.30
C CYS A 28 -16.68 -7.45 1.95
N GLU A 29 -16.53 -7.97 3.17
CA GLU A 29 -17.63 -8.63 3.88
C GLU A 29 -18.70 -7.68 4.39
N GLU A 30 -18.44 -6.36 4.39
CA GLU A 30 -19.41 -5.34 4.79
C GLU A 30 -20.15 -4.69 3.61
N CYS A 31 -19.42 -4.08 2.67
CA CYS A 31 -20.03 -3.34 1.56
C CYS A 31 -20.23 -4.17 0.29
N GLY A 32 -19.59 -5.35 0.18
CA GLY A 32 -19.68 -6.22 -0.99
C GLY A 32 -18.87 -5.77 -2.21
N GLU A 33 -18.00 -4.77 -2.07
CA GLU A 33 -17.11 -4.31 -3.14
C GLU A 33 -15.91 -5.24 -3.34
N MET A 34 -15.34 -5.23 -4.54
CA MET A 34 -14.10 -5.95 -4.84
C MET A 34 -12.89 -5.12 -4.40
N VAL A 35 -12.01 -5.72 -3.60
CA VAL A 35 -10.85 -5.07 -2.98
C VAL A 35 -9.60 -5.86 -3.31
N VAL A 36 -8.53 -5.17 -3.74
CA VAL A 36 -7.20 -5.80 -3.87
C VAL A 36 -6.70 -6.18 -2.49
N GLU A 37 -6.21 -7.40 -2.32
CA GLU A 37 -5.84 -7.96 -1.02
C GLU A 37 -4.84 -7.07 -0.27
N GLU A 38 -3.91 -6.43 -0.97
CA GLU A 38 -2.93 -5.50 -0.38
C GLU A 38 -3.57 -4.27 0.27
N TYR A 39 -4.77 -3.88 -0.15
CA TYR A 39 -5.53 -2.79 0.45
C TYR A 39 -6.55 -3.27 1.49
N GLY A 40 -6.78 -4.57 1.63
CA GLY A 40 -7.69 -5.10 2.64
C GLY A 40 -7.27 -4.81 4.08
N ARG A 41 -8.23 -4.86 4.99
CA ARG A 41 -8.02 -4.88 6.44
C ARG A 41 -8.69 -6.11 7.03
N VAL A 42 -8.24 -6.50 8.21
CA VAL A 42 -8.81 -7.63 8.98
C VAL A 42 -9.38 -7.07 10.27
N GLU A 43 -10.68 -7.23 10.47
CA GLU A 43 -11.36 -6.88 11.72
C GLU A 43 -11.95 -8.14 12.35
N GLY A 44 -11.33 -8.61 13.43
CA GLY A 44 -11.64 -9.93 13.98
C GLY A 44 -11.29 -11.04 12.99
N ASP A 45 -12.31 -11.71 12.45
CA ASP A 45 -12.18 -12.82 11.50
C ASP A 45 -12.63 -12.45 10.07
N THR A 46 -13.06 -11.20 9.83
CA THR A 46 -13.58 -10.76 8.53
C THR A 46 -12.56 -9.88 7.78
N LYS A 47 -12.53 -10.04 6.45
CA LYS A 47 -11.77 -9.16 5.55
C LYS A 47 -12.67 -8.03 5.05
N VAL A 48 -12.21 -6.80 5.20
CA VAL A 48 -12.97 -5.58 4.91
C VAL A 48 -12.13 -4.57 4.11
N CYS A 49 -12.79 -3.66 3.38
CA CYS A 49 -12.11 -2.58 2.64
C CYS A 49 -11.62 -1.48 3.61
N ILE A 50 -10.68 -0.64 3.15
CA ILE A 50 -10.14 0.48 3.95
C ILE A 50 -11.27 1.42 4.39
N ASP A 51 -12.18 1.77 3.48
CA ASP A 51 -13.26 2.71 3.75
C ASP A 51 -14.22 2.20 4.84
N CYS A 52 -14.52 0.90 4.87
CA CYS A 52 -15.32 0.28 5.92
C CYS A 52 -14.64 0.32 7.28
N THR A 53 -13.31 0.16 7.34
CA THR A 53 -12.57 0.21 8.61
C THR A 53 -12.33 1.60 9.18
N GLU A 54 -12.37 2.64 8.33
CA GLU A 54 -12.11 4.02 8.74
C GLU A 54 -13.40 4.83 8.99
N ALA A 55 -14.58 4.19 8.84
CA ALA A 55 -15.91 4.79 8.95
C ALA A 55 -16.46 4.92 10.39
#